data_AF-A0A7T1MN55-F1
#
_entry.id   AF-A0A7T1MN55-F1
#
_cell.length_a   1.000
_cell.length_b   1.000
_cell.length_c   1.000
_cell.angle_alpha   90.00
_cell.angle_beta   90.00
_cell.angle_gamma   90.00
#
_symmetry.space_group_name_H-M   'P 1'
#
loop_
_entity.id
_entity.type
_entity.pdbx_description
1 polymer ?
#
loop_
_entity_poly.entity_id
_entity_poly.type
_entity_poly.pdbx_seq_one_letter_code
_entity_poly.pdbx_strand_id
1 'polypeptide(L)'
;MQISTSLGADLQVGRCYRLIDGSCEPHRELDAYYSSLDEAIADAIAWVEPIAQNNHQGPLIGVEVSTTRGEWRTCRIPGPLLCPLPR
;
A
#
# COMPACT_ATOMS: atom_id res chain seq x y z
N MET A 1 11.16 -34.93 -27.47
CA MET A 1 10.56 -33.60 -27.60
C MET A 1 10.20 -33.13 -26.20
N GLN A 2 11.01 -32.25 -25.62
CA GLN A 2 10.78 -31.77 -24.25
C GLN A 2 9.69 -30.70 -24.29
N ILE A 3 8.57 -30.99 -23.64
CA ILE A 3 7.47 -30.07 -23.44
C ILE A 3 7.93 -29.08 -22.36
N SER A 4 8.62 -28.02 -22.77
CA SER A 4 8.81 -26.82 -21.97
C SER A 4 7.44 -26.15 -21.83
N THR A 5 6.61 -26.68 -20.94
CA THR A 5 5.55 -25.90 -20.34
C THR A 5 6.27 -24.98 -19.38
N SER A 6 6.66 -23.81 -19.90
CA SER A 6 6.82 -22.60 -19.09
C SER A 6 5.69 -22.64 -18.07
N LEU A 7 6.07 -22.81 -16.81
CA LEU A 7 5.21 -22.60 -15.66
C LEU A 7 4.73 -21.16 -15.81
N GLY A 8 3.68 -20.98 -16.60
CA GLY A 8 3.00 -19.70 -16.76
C GLY A 8 2.66 -19.36 -15.33
N ALA A 9 3.28 -18.28 -14.83
CA ALA A 9 3.07 -17.75 -13.50
C ALA A 9 1.58 -17.87 -13.22
N ASP A 10 1.24 -18.90 -12.44
CA ASP A 10 -0.10 -19.41 -12.32
C ASP A 10 -0.82 -18.37 -11.50
N LEU A 11 -1.38 -17.38 -12.21
CA LEU A 11 -2.47 -16.52 -11.81
C LEU A 11 -2.54 -16.32 -10.28
N GLN A 12 -1.47 -15.82 -9.68
CA GLN A 12 -1.65 -14.97 -8.52
C GLN A 12 -2.21 -13.66 -9.07
N VAL A 13 -3.45 -13.72 -9.55
CA VAL A 13 -4.41 -12.61 -9.48
C VAL A 13 -4.78 -12.45 -7.99
N GLY A 14 -3.75 -12.48 -7.14
CA GLY A 14 -3.82 -12.02 -5.78
C GLY A 14 -4.01 -10.52 -5.87
N ARG A 15 -4.89 -10.03 -5.00
CA ARG A 15 -5.09 -8.60 -4.83
C ARG A 15 -3.74 -7.98 -4.48
N CYS A 16 -3.20 -7.14 -5.35
CA CYS A 16 -2.01 -6.33 -5.03
C CYS A 16 -2.48 -5.06 -4.35
N TYR A 17 -1.73 -4.60 -3.36
CA TYR A 17 -2.02 -3.36 -2.65
C TYR A 17 -0.94 -2.34 -2.98
N ARG A 18 -1.32 -1.06 -3.05
CA ARG A 18 -0.38 0.05 -3.17
C ARG A 18 -0.76 1.14 -2.19
N LEU A 19 0.23 1.92 -1.78
CA LEU A 19 0.02 3.07 -0.91
C LEU A 19 -0.23 4.31 -1.74
N ILE A 20 -1.16 5.13 -1.27
CA ILE A 20 -1.49 6.43 -1.87
C ILE A 20 -1.32 7.54 -0.84
N ASP A 21 -1.00 8.73 -1.31
CA ASP A 21 -0.84 9.92 -0.48
C ASP A 21 -2.17 10.68 -0.25
N GLY A 22 -2.09 11.83 0.42
CA GLY A 22 -3.25 12.71 0.68
C GLY A 22 -3.96 13.26 -0.57
N SER A 23 -3.33 13.19 -1.74
CA SER A 23 -3.91 13.59 -3.03
C SER A 23 -4.56 12.42 -3.77
N CYS A 24 -4.61 11.23 -3.17
CA CYS A 24 -4.99 9.97 -3.83
C CYS A 24 -4.08 9.60 -5.01
N GLU A 25 -2.83 10.04 -4.98
CA GLU A 25 -1.81 9.66 -5.96
C GLU A 25 -0.90 8.57 -5.38
N PRO A 26 -0.25 7.73 -6.23
CA PRO A 26 0.71 6.74 -5.75
C PRO A 26 1.78 7.38 -4.86
N HIS A 27 2.00 6.78 -3.69
CA HIS A 27 2.90 7.35 -2.70
C HIS A 27 4.35 7.32 -3.20
N ARG A 28 4.95 8.48 -3.45
CA ARG A 28 6.27 8.56 -4.11
C ARG A 28 7.41 7.85 -3.39
N GLU A 29 7.38 7.81 -2.06
CA GLU A 29 8.39 7.12 -1.25
C GLU A 29 8.05 5.65 -0.98
N LEU A 30 6.77 5.28 -1.08
CA LEU A 30 6.27 3.94 -0.80
C LEU A 30 5.53 3.42 -2.04
N ASP A 31 6.13 3.61 -3.21
CA ASP A 31 5.57 3.23 -4.52
C ASP A 31 5.81 1.73 -4.79
N ALA A 32 5.56 0.92 -3.77
CA ALA A 32 5.71 -0.52 -3.81
C ALA A 32 4.36 -1.22 -3.97
N TYR A 33 4.41 -2.44 -4.52
CA TYR A 33 3.26 -3.32 -4.59
C TYR A 33 3.36 -4.38 -3.51
N TYR A 34 2.36 -4.41 -2.64
CA TYR A 34 2.28 -5.33 -1.52
C TYR A 34 1.34 -6.48 -1.85
N SER A 35 1.65 -7.67 -1.33
CA SER A 35 0.80 -8.84 -1.53
C SER A 35 -0.35 -8.90 -0.53
N SER A 36 -0.30 -8.09 0.54
CA SER A 36 -1.30 -8.01 1.59
C SER A 36 -1.49 -6.58 2.10
N LEU A 37 -2.67 -6.31 2.66
CA LEU A 37 -2.97 -5.03 3.29
C LEU A 37 -2.09 -4.80 4.52
N ASP A 38 -1.87 -5.84 5.33
CA ASP A 38 -1.05 -5.76 6.54
C ASP A 38 0.39 -5.36 6.24
N GLU A 39 0.99 -5.93 5.19
CA GLU A 39 2.34 -5.57 4.73
C GLU A 39 2.41 -4.11 4.28
N ALA A 40 1.43 -3.66 3.49
CA ALA A 40 1.32 -2.26 3.07
C ALA A 40 1.20 -1.30 4.26
N ILE A 41 0.37 -1.65 5.24
CA ILE A 41 0.14 -0.84 6.43
C ILE A 41 1.36 -0.83 7.35
N ALA A 42 2.03 -1.97 7.52
CA ALA A 42 3.23 -2.07 8.35
C ALA A 42 4.35 -1.16 7.81
N ASP A 43 4.58 -1.19 6.49
CA ASP A 43 5.59 -0.36 5.85
C ASP A 43 5.22 1.13 5.92
N ALA A 44 3.94 1.45 5.71
CA ALA A 44 3.43 2.80 5.88
C ALA A 44 3.58 3.33 7.31
N ILE A 45 3.36 2.50 8.34
CA ILE A 45 3.60 2.85 9.74
C ILE A 45 5.08 3.11 9.99
N ALA A 46 5.96 2.23 9.51
CA ALA A 46 7.41 2.37 9.69
C ALA A 46 7.94 3.67 9.07
N TRP A 47 7.35 4.11 7.95
CA TRP A 47 7.67 5.40 7.33
C TRP A 47 7.05 6.59 8.06
N VAL A 48 5.81 6.50 8.53
CA VAL A 48 5.11 7.58 9.25
C VAL A 48 5.67 7.84 10.65
N GLU A 49 6.08 6.79 11.38
CA GLU A 49 6.52 6.88 12.78
C GLU A 49 7.62 7.95 13.04
N PRO A 50 8.76 7.97 12.33
CA PRO A 50 9.79 9.00 12.51
C PRO A 50 9.31 10.40 12.09
N ILE A 51 8.35 10.50 11.16
CA ILE A 51 7.81 11.79 10.70
C ILE A 51 6.84 12.36 11.74
N ALA A 52 5.97 11.53 12.29
CA ALA A 52 4.99 11.91 13.31
C ALA A 52 5.65 12.34 14.63
N GLN A 53 6.84 11.81 14.95
CA GLN A 53 7.63 12.28 16.09
C GLN A 53 8.16 13.70 15.91
N ASN A 54 8.48 14.09 14.67
CA ASN A 54 9.04 15.40 14.34
C ASN A 54 7.98 16.43 13.96
N ASN A 55 6.82 15.99 13.48
CA ASN A 55 5.77 16.85 12.94
C ASN A 55 4.41 16.49 13.54
N HIS A 56 3.72 17.46 14.15
CA HIS A 56 2.44 17.25 14.83
C HIS A 56 1.31 16.78 13.90
N GLN A 57 1.45 16.99 12.59
CA GLN A 57 0.56 16.44 11.57
C GLN A 57 1.33 15.38 10.77
N GLY A 58 1.06 14.10 11.07
CA GLY A 58 1.62 12.98 10.32
C GLY A 58 1.08 12.95 8.88
N PRO A 59 1.81 12.30 7.95
CA PRO A 59 1.35 12.10 6.58
C PRO A 59 -0.01 11.38 6.52
N LEU A 60 -0.84 11.76 5.57
CA LEU A 60 -2.08 11.06 5.26
C LEU A 60 -1.76 9.94 4.28
N ILE A 61 -1.99 8.69 4.68
CA ILE A 61 -1.74 7.53 3.84
C ILE A 61 -3.03 6.75 3.62
N GLY A 62 -3.32 6.50 2.35
CA GLY A 62 -4.39 5.61 1.93
C GLY A 62 -3.84 4.32 1.34
N VAL A 63 -4.74 3.39 1.06
CA VAL A 63 -4.38 2.12 0.42
C VAL A 63 -5.36 1.85 -0.69
N GLU A 64 -4.84 1.45 -1.84
CA GLU A 64 -5.62 0.92 -2.94
C GLU A 64 -5.31 -0.54 -3.19
N VAL A 65 -6.29 -1.25 -3.75
CA VAL A 65 -6.17 -2.65 -4.13
C VAL A 65 -6.42 -2.81 -5.61
N SER A 66 -5.64 -3.66 -6.26
CA SER A 66 -5.88 -4.07 -7.63
C SER A 66 -7.07 -5.01 -7.70
N THR A 67 -7.92 -4.78 -8.68
CA THR A 67 -9.06 -5.63 -9.00
C THR A 67 -8.67 -6.66 -10.05
N THR A 68 -9.47 -7.72 -10.17
CA THR A 68 -9.34 -8.71 -11.25
C THR A 68 -9.49 -8.12 -12.66
N ARG A 69 -9.99 -6.87 -12.78
CA ARG A 69 -10.14 -6.13 -14.04
C ARG A 69 -8.95 -5.22 -14.36
N GLY A 70 -7.93 -5.19 -13.50
CA GLY A 70 -6.77 -4.30 -13.64
C GLY A 70 -7.02 -2.86 -13.17
N GLU A 71 -8.19 -2.57 -12.60
CA GLU A 71 -8.53 -1.28 -12.01
C GLU A 71 -8.03 -1.22 -10.55
N TRP A 72 -7.79 -0.02 -10.03
CA TRP A 72 -7.48 0.22 -8.61
C TRP A 72 -8.74 0.66 -7.86
N ARG A 73 -8.96 0.13 -6.67
CA ARG A 73 -10.03 0.56 -5.76
C ARG A 73 -9.45 0.99 -4.43
N THR A 74 -9.89 2.14 -3.93
CA THR A 74 -9.48 2.63 -2.63
C THR A 74 -10.08 1.77 -1.51
N CYS A 75 -9.23 1.04 -0.79
CA CYS A 75 -9.57 0.27 0.40
C CYS A 75 -9.60 1.17 1.64
N ARG A 76 -8.69 2.13 1.70
CA ARG A 76 -8.54 3.09 2.79
C ARG A 76 -8.34 4.47 2.20
N ILE A 77 -9.25 5.38 2.49
CA ILE A 77 -9.09 6.80 2.14
C ILE A 77 -7.85 7.35 2.86
N PRO A 78 -7.04 8.20 2.21
CA PRO A 78 -5.89 8.81 2.85
C PRO A 78 -6.23 9.45 4.19
N GLY A 79 -5.57 8.98 5.23
CA GLY A 79 -5.85 9.39 6.60
C GLY A 79 -4.67 9.09 7.52
N PRO A 80 -4.65 9.68 8.73
CA PRO A 80 -3.61 9.40 9.70
C PRO A 80 -3.55 7.89 10.00
N LEU A 81 -2.35 7.31 9.96
CA LEU A 81 -2.13 5.92 10.36
C LEU A 81 -1.96 5.78 11.87
N LEU A 82 -1.21 6.70 12.47
CA LEU A 82 -0.95 6.73 13.89
C LEU A 82 -1.97 7.61 14.60
N CYS A 83 -2.46 7.13 15.74
CA CYS A 83 -3.29 7.95 16.62
C CYS A 83 -2.39 9.01 17.26
N PRO A 84 -2.77 10.29 17.26
CA PRO A 84 -2.06 11.29 18.03
C PRO A 84 -2.18 10.90 19.51
N LEU A 85 -1.03 10.79 20.20
CA LEU A 85 -1.04 10.59 21.65
C LEU A 85 -1.68 11.82 22.31
N PRO A 86 -2.65 11.64 23.24
CA PRO A 86 -3.17 12.75 24.01
C PRO A 86 -2.03 13.38 24.82
N ARG A 87 -1.92 14.71 24.77
CA ARG A 87 -0.98 15.49 25.59
C ARG A 87 -1.47 15.61 27.02
#